data_AF-A0A359LRD5-F1
#
_entry.id   AF-A0A359LRD5-F1
#
_cell.length_a   1.000
_cell.length_b   1.000
_cell.length_c   1.000
_cell.angle_alpha   90.00
_cell.angle_beta   90.00
_cell.angle_gamma   90.00
#
_symmetry.space_group_name_H-M   'P 1'
#
loop_
_entity.id
_entity.type
_entity.pdbx_description
1 polymer ?
#
loop_
_entity_poly.entity_id
_entity_poly.type
_entity_poly.pdbx_seq_one_letter_code
_entity_poly.pdbx_strand_id
1 'polypeptide(L)'
;MALIAALVLALAGAGCKQEKVQAQEKKAVRLYTAAEVSFAEEARYAATVEPAAQVDLAFRAPGFVESIHQVRGVDGRMRALEAGDAVRAGALLAAIRPAEYRARAEAAEAQVADAEAMRRASAAQVKEAEAALTQAELDGARAQALFGSQAMTKAEFDGAVARRDAARARLEAALA
;
A
#
# COMPACT_ATOMS: atom_id res chain seq x y z
N MET A 1 54.42 -96.36 88.67
CA MET A 1 55.64 -96.77 87.95
C MET A 1 55.28 -97.83 86.92
N ALA A 2 55.07 -97.42 85.65
CA ALA A 2 55.14 -98.20 84.40
C ALA A 2 53.96 -98.04 83.42
N LEU A 3 52.68 -98.07 83.83
CA LEU A 3 51.57 -98.05 82.84
C LEU A 3 50.95 -96.67 82.56
N ILE A 4 51.14 -95.68 83.43
CA ILE A 4 50.62 -94.31 83.27
C ILE A 4 51.52 -93.45 82.35
N ALA A 5 52.74 -93.91 82.06
CA ALA A 5 53.74 -93.16 81.28
C ALA A 5 53.55 -93.23 79.75
N ALA A 6 52.72 -94.14 79.23
CA ALA A 6 52.61 -94.36 77.77
C ALA A 6 51.49 -93.55 77.09
N LEU A 7 50.44 -93.13 77.82
CA LEU A 7 49.32 -92.38 77.21
C LEU A 7 49.52 -90.86 77.24
N VAL A 8 50.35 -90.35 78.16
CA VAL A 8 50.70 -88.92 78.24
C VAL A 8 51.59 -88.47 77.08
N LEU A 9 52.27 -89.41 76.39
CA LEU A 9 53.16 -89.10 75.26
C LEU A 9 52.42 -88.93 73.91
N ALA A 10 51.11 -89.23 73.84
CA ALA A 10 50.31 -89.06 72.63
C ALA A 10 49.65 -87.67 72.48
N LEU A 11 49.74 -86.80 73.52
CA LEU A 11 49.07 -85.49 73.57
C LEU A 11 49.98 -84.29 73.27
N ALA A 12 51.25 -84.51 72.91
CA ALA A 12 52.27 -83.44 72.85
C ALA A 12 52.87 -83.18 71.47
N GLY A 13 52.14 -83.42 70.38
CA GLY A 13 52.70 -83.29 69.03
C GLY A 13 51.72 -82.72 67.99
N ALA A 14 51.99 -81.48 67.60
CA ALA A 14 51.46 -80.75 66.44
C ALA A 14 50.03 -80.18 66.57
N GLY A 15 49.80 -78.87 66.50
CA GLY A 15 50.69 -77.77 66.16
C GLY A 15 49.87 -76.49 66.00
N CYS A 16 50.46 -75.38 66.42
CA CYS A 16 49.95 -74.03 66.19
C CYS A 16 49.52 -73.83 64.74
N LYS A 17 48.34 -73.26 64.51
CA LYS A 17 48.12 -72.55 63.25
C LYS A 17 47.25 -71.31 63.43
N GLN A 18 47.98 -70.20 63.40
CA GLN A 18 47.59 -68.80 63.31
C GLN A 18 46.20 -68.55 62.72
N GLU A 19 45.43 -67.82 63.50
CA GLU A 19 44.27 -67.04 63.11
C GLU A 19 44.66 -66.07 61.98
N LYS A 20 44.38 -66.48 60.75
CA LYS A 20 44.47 -65.61 59.58
C LYS A 20 43.20 -64.79 59.54
N VAL A 21 43.31 -63.50 59.88
CA VAL A 21 42.34 -62.47 59.47
C VAL A 21 42.20 -62.57 57.96
N GLN A 22 41.11 -63.18 57.51
CA GLN A 22 40.80 -63.27 56.09
C GLN A 22 40.49 -61.85 55.62
N ALA A 23 41.44 -61.27 54.90
CA ALA A 23 41.22 -60.07 54.11
C ALA A 23 40.10 -60.39 53.13
N GLN A 24 38.92 -59.83 53.40
CA GLN A 24 37.71 -60.04 52.63
C GLN A 24 38.00 -59.73 51.16
N GLU A 25 37.88 -60.73 50.29
CA GLU A 25 38.16 -60.59 48.86
C GLU A 25 37.23 -59.52 48.29
N LYS A 26 37.82 -58.41 47.87
CA LYS A 26 37.10 -57.28 47.27
C LYS A 26 36.48 -57.79 45.98
N LYS A 27 35.14 -57.87 45.96
CA LYS A 27 34.38 -58.27 44.77
C LYS A 27 34.77 -57.39 43.59
N ALA A 28 35.20 -58.02 42.51
CA ALA A 28 35.55 -57.31 41.29
C ALA A 28 34.32 -56.60 40.72
N VAL A 29 34.41 -55.28 40.55
CA VAL A 29 33.37 -54.45 39.95
C VAL A 29 33.96 -53.75 38.74
N ARG A 30 33.21 -53.68 37.64
CA ARG A 30 33.62 -52.91 36.47
C ARG A 30 33.42 -51.43 36.76
N LEU A 31 34.51 -50.68 36.77
CA LEU A 31 34.50 -49.23 36.90
C LEU A 31 34.54 -48.60 35.51
N TYR A 32 33.72 -47.57 35.31
CA TYR A 32 33.80 -46.66 34.17
C TYR A 32 34.09 -45.26 34.70
N THR A 33 34.96 -44.52 34.03
CA THR A 33 35.24 -43.12 34.37
C THR A 33 34.07 -42.28 33.88
N ALA A 34 33.39 -41.57 34.78
CA ALA A 34 32.32 -40.66 34.39
C ALA A 34 32.91 -39.49 33.60
N ALA A 35 32.45 -39.29 32.37
CA ALA A 35 32.68 -38.10 31.58
C ALA A 35 31.38 -37.28 31.54
N GLU A 36 31.48 -35.96 31.59
CA GLU A 36 30.31 -35.11 31.35
C GLU A 36 29.87 -35.30 29.89
N VAL A 37 28.74 -35.98 29.71
CA VAL A 37 28.08 -36.10 28.41
C VAL A 37 26.98 -35.07 28.37
N SER A 38 27.19 -34.00 27.61
CA SER A 38 26.12 -33.05 27.28
C SER A 38 25.19 -33.71 26.27
N PHE A 39 24.01 -34.13 26.72
CA PHE A 39 22.93 -34.53 25.82
C PHE A 39 22.31 -33.26 25.26
N ALA A 40 22.77 -32.81 24.09
CA ALA A 40 21.94 -31.95 23.27
C ALA A 40 20.82 -32.84 22.73
N GLU A 41 19.60 -32.68 23.24
CA GLU A 41 18.43 -33.33 22.68
C GLU A 41 18.28 -32.81 21.25
N GLU A 42 18.66 -33.62 20.27
CA GLU A 42 18.58 -33.26 18.85
C GLU A 42 17.10 -33.34 18.43
N ALA A 43 16.33 -32.34 18.85
CA ALA A 43 14.91 -32.26 18.57
C ALA A 43 14.72 -31.95 17.08
N ARG A 44 14.12 -32.91 16.37
CA ARG A 44 13.84 -32.79 14.93
C ARG A 44 12.48 -32.13 14.75
N TYR A 45 12.49 -30.96 14.14
CA TYR A 45 11.29 -30.22 13.79
C TYR A 45 11.16 -30.12 12.27
N ALA A 46 9.92 -30.24 11.79
CA ALA A 46 9.58 -29.85 10.43
C ALA A 46 9.06 -28.41 10.47
N ALA A 47 9.60 -27.56 9.61
CA ALA A 47 9.14 -26.18 9.44
C ALA A 47 9.08 -25.83 7.95
N THR A 48 8.15 -24.96 7.60
CA THR A 48 8.03 -24.39 6.26
C THR A 48 8.60 -22.98 6.29
N VAL A 49 9.44 -22.64 5.31
CA VAL A 49 9.98 -21.29 5.16
C VAL A 49 9.10 -20.51 4.20
N GLU A 50 8.60 -19.36 4.66
CA GLU A 50 7.78 -18.44 3.86
C GLU A 50 8.52 -17.10 3.65
N PRO A 51 8.19 -16.36 2.58
CA PRO A 51 8.75 -15.02 2.35
C PRO A 51 8.43 -14.08 3.52
N ALA A 52 9.38 -13.24 3.91
CA ALA A 52 9.14 -12.25 4.97
C ALA A 52 8.06 -11.21 4.60
N ALA A 53 7.87 -10.96 3.29
CA ALA A 53 6.79 -10.16 2.75
C ALA A 53 6.45 -10.67 1.33
N GLN A 54 5.16 -10.72 1.01
CA GLN A 54 4.64 -11.06 -0.30
C GLN A 54 3.58 -10.05 -0.71
N VAL A 55 3.60 -9.63 -1.97
CA VAL A 55 2.64 -8.66 -2.52
C VAL A 55 2.15 -9.16 -3.86
N ASP A 56 0.83 -9.23 -4.01
CA ASP A 56 0.20 -9.55 -5.29
C ASP A 56 -0.04 -8.25 -6.06
N LEU A 57 0.54 -8.17 -7.26
CA LEU A 57 0.46 -6.99 -8.11
C LEU A 57 -0.59 -7.20 -9.21
N ALA A 58 -1.45 -6.21 -9.40
CA ALA A 58 -2.48 -6.21 -10.42
C ALA A 58 -2.70 -4.81 -11.00
N PHE A 59 -3.16 -4.76 -12.25
CA PHE A 59 -3.61 -3.51 -12.85
C PHE A 59 -4.99 -3.13 -12.32
N ARG A 60 -5.11 -1.90 -11.82
CA ARG A 60 -6.42 -1.34 -11.41
C ARG A 60 -7.29 -0.97 -12.60
N ALA A 61 -6.67 -0.59 -13.71
CA ALA A 61 -7.36 -0.09 -14.89
C ALA A 61 -7.36 -1.16 -16.00
N PRO A 62 -8.47 -1.35 -16.73
CA PRO A 62 -8.55 -2.34 -17.80
C PRO A 62 -7.73 -1.90 -19.02
N GLY A 63 -7.23 -2.84 -19.81
CA GLY A 63 -6.59 -2.50 -21.07
C GLY A 63 -5.61 -3.56 -21.54
N PHE A 64 -5.02 -3.30 -22.70
CA PHE A 64 -4.02 -4.19 -23.27
C PHE A 64 -2.63 -3.84 -22.76
N VAL A 65 -1.90 -4.84 -22.28
CA VAL A 65 -0.49 -4.69 -21.94
C VAL A 65 0.29 -4.45 -23.23
N GLU A 66 0.95 -3.31 -23.31
CA GLU A 66 1.80 -2.91 -24.44
C GLU A 66 3.23 -3.40 -24.25
N SER A 67 3.75 -3.36 -23.03
CA SER A 67 5.10 -3.82 -22.74
C SER A 67 5.22 -4.41 -21.34
N ILE A 68 6.17 -5.32 -21.20
CA ILE A 68 6.65 -5.91 -19.94
C ILE A 68 8.12 -5.51 -19.78
N HIS A 69 8.55 -5.27 -18.55
CA HIS A 69 9.93 -4.94 -18.20
C HIS A 69 10.90 -5.94 -18.80
N GLN A 70 12.02 -5.44 -19.30
CA GLN A 70 13.04 -6.27 -19.95
C GLN A 70 14.23 -6.41 -19.01
N VAL A 71 14.63 -7.65 -18.75
CA VAL A 71 15.81 -7.97 -17.95
C VAL A 71 16.87 -8.64 -18.83
N ARG A 72 18.13 -8.53 -18.42
CA ARG A 72 19.22 -9.21 -19.10
C ARG A 72 19.29 -10.66 -18.59
N GLY A 73 19.11 -11.61 -19.49
CA GLY A 73 19.25 -13.03 -19.21
C GLY A 73 20.70 -13.43 -18.94
N VAL A 74 20.89 -14.66 -18.45
CA VAL A 74 22.21 -15.27 -18.23
C VAL A 74 23.00 -15.45 -19.53
N ASP A 75 22.29 -15.54 -20.66
CA ASP A 75 22.81 -15.59 -22.02
C ASP A 75 23.20 -14.19 -22.56
N GLY A 76 23.02 -13.14 -21.75
CA GLY A 76 23.34 -11.76 -22.09
C GLY A 76 22.30 -11.06 -22.97
N ARG A 77 21.22 -11.73 -23.36
CA ARG A 77 20.16 -11.15 -24.21
C ARG A 77 19.10 -10.45 -23.35
N MET A 78 18.39 -9.50 -23.95
CA MET A 78 17.22 -8.89 -23.30
C MET A 78 16.02 -9.81 -23.47
N ARG A 79 15.34 -10.11 -22.36
CA ARG A 79 14.09 -10.88 -22.36
C ARG A 79 13.07 -10.26 -21.41
N ALA A 80 11.81 -10.60 -21.60
CA ALA A 80 10.76 -10.18 -20.69
C ALA A 80 11.05 -10.69 -19.28
N LEU A 81 10.63 -9.92 -18.29
CA LEU A 81 10.69 -10.27 -16.88
C LEU A 81 9.91 -11.56 -16.62
N GLU A 82 10.55 -12.51 -15.94
CA GLU A 82 9.99 -13.81 -15.59
C GLU A 82 10.11 -14.06 -14.07
N ALA A 83 9.46 -15.14 -13.61
CA ALA A 83 9.55 -15.54 -12.21
C ALA A 83 11.00 -15.87 -11.81
N GLY A 84 11.45 -15.33 -10.67
CA GLY A 84 12.81 -15.50 -10.16
C GLY A 84 13.76 -14.34 -10.50
N ASP A 85 13.36 -13.42 -11.36
CA ASP A 85 14.16 -12.23 -11.65
C ASP A 85 14.08 -11.18 -10.54
N ALA A 86 15.23 -10.56 -10.23
CA ALA A 86 15.29 -9.49 -9.26
C ALA A 86 14.83 -8.15 -9.87
N VAL A 87 13.90 -7.47 -9.19
CA VAL A 87 13.44 -6.12 -9.54
C VAL A 87 13.68 -5.16 -8.38
N ARG A 88 13.94 -3.90 -8.71
CA ARG A 88 14.06 -2.84 -7.69
C ARG A 88 12.71 -2.23 -7.39
N ALA A 89 12.53 -1.72 -6.17
CA ALA A 89 11.35 -0.95 -5.80
C ALA A 89 11.18 0.26 -6.74
N GLY A 90 9.95 0.50 -7.18
CA GLY A 90 9.62 1.57 -8.14
C GLY A 90 9.96 1.26 -9.60
N ALA A 91 10.45 0.06 -9.92
CA ALA A 91 10.67 -0.34 -11.31
C ALA A 91 9.34 -0.45 -12.07
N LEU A 92 9.31 0.05 -13.30
CA LEU A 92 8.19 -0.16 -14.22
C LEU A 92 8.17 -1.62 -14.65
N LEU A 93 7.20 -2.39 -14.14
CA LEU A 93 7.07 -3.82 -14.43
C LEU A 93 6.35 -4.10 -15.75
N ALA A 94 5.32 -3.31 -16.06
CA ALA A 94 4.58 -3.41 -17.31
C ALA A 94 3.79 -2.11 -17.56
N ALA A 95 3.51 -1.83 -18.84
CA ALA A 95 2.75 -0.67 -19.26
C ALA A 95 1.51 -1.10 -20.04
N ILE A 96 0.37 -0.51 -19.72
CA ILE A 96 -0.85 -0.61 -20.51
C ILE A 96 -0.77 0.40 -21.65
N ARG A 97 -1.31 0.06 -22.82
CA ARG A 97 -1.37 0.95 -23.98
C ARG A 97 -1.96 2.31 -23.59
N PRO A 98 -1.22 3.42 -23.74
CA PRO A 98 -1.67 4.73 -23.27
C PRO A 98 -2.67 5.41 -24.20
N ALA A 99 -2.77 4.98 -25.46
CA ALA A 99 -3.54 5.67 -26.51
C ALA A 99 -5.02 5.88 -26.12
N GLU A 100 -5.70 4.87 -25.58
CA GLU A 100 -7.10 4.97 -25.17
C GLU A 100 -7.28 5.93 -23.98
N TYR A 101 -6.32 5.92 -23.05
CA TYR A 101 -6.33 6.81 -21.88
C TYR A 101 -6.05 8.26 -22.27
N ARG A 102 -5.11 8.49 -23.20
CA ARG A 102 -4.81 9.81 -23.76
C ARG A 102 -6.01 10.37 -24.50
N ALA A 103 -6.65 9.58 -25.37
CA ALA A 103 -7.85 10.02 -26.07
C ALA A 103 -8.98 10.42 -25.12
N ARG A 104 -9.17 9.69 -24.01
CA ARG A 104 -10.14 10.06 -22.97
C ARG A 104 -9.76 11.35 -22.24
N ALA A 105 -8.47 11.54 -21.92
CA ALA A 105 -7.99 12.76 -21.29
C ALA A 105 -8.17 13.98 -22.22
N GLU A 106 -7.78 13.84 -23.48
CA GLU A 106 -7.95 14.88 -24.52
C GLU A 106 -9.43 15.23 -24.73
N ALA A 107 -10.33 14.24 -24.75
CA ALA A 107 -11.77 14.50 -24.85
C ALA A 107 -12.33 15.26 -23.63
N ALA A 108 -11.85 14.93 -22.42
CA ALA A 108 -12.24 15.64 -21.20
C ALA A 108 -11.69 17.09 -21.19
N GLU A 109 -10.45 17.28 -21.64
CA GLU A 109 -9.86 18.63 -21.79
C GLU A 109 -10.64 19.47 -22.81
N ALA A 110 -11.04 18.88 -23.94
CA ALA A 110 -11.87 19.55 -24.93
C ALA A 110 -13.23 19.97 -24.34
N GLN A 111 -13.88 19.11 -23.55
CA GLN A 111 -15.13 19.44 -22.88
C GLN A 111 -14.98 20.62 -21.90
N VAL A 112 -13.86 20.70 -21.18
CA VAL A 112 -13.55 21.84 -20.31
C VAL A 112 -13.36 23.12 -21.14
N ALA A 113 -12.62 23.04 -22.25
CA ALA A 113 -12.40 24.18 -23.14
C ALA A 113 -13.72 24.70 -23.74
N ASP A 114 -14.61 23.81 -24.17
CA ASP A 114 -15.94 24.17 -24.67
C ASP A 114 -16.80 24.84 -23.59
N ALA A 115 -16.80 24.30 -22.37
CA ALA A 115 -17.51 24.89 -21.24
C ALA A 115 -16.96 26.29 -20.89
N GLU A 116 -15.64 26.48 -20.94
CA GLU A 116 -15.04 27.80 -20.77
C GLU A 116 -15.43 28.77 -21.89
N ALA A 117 -15.44 28.32 -23.14
CA ALA A 117 -15.88 29.14 -24.26
C ALA A 117 -17.34 29.56 -24.10
N MET A 118 -18.22 28.65 -23.70
CA MET A 118 -19.62 28.94 -23.38
C MET A 118 -19.73 29.95 -22.23
N ARG A 119 -18.95 29.77 -21.15
CA ARG A 119 -18.91 30.75 -20.04
C ARG A 119 -18.46 32.14 -20.49
N ARG A 120 -17.45 32.23 -21.36
CA ARG A 120 -16.98 33.51 -21.91
C ARG A 120 -18.05 34.16 -22.79
N ALA A 121 -18.75 33.36 -23.61
CA ALA A 121 -19.85 33.84 -24.43
C ALA A 121 -21.03 34.35 -23.58
N SER A 122 -21.45 33.60 -22.56
CA SER A 122 -22.49 34.03 -21.62
C SER A 122 -22.09 35.30 -20.88
N ALA A 123 -20.83 35.41 -20.42
CA ALA A 123 -20.33 36.61 -19.77
C ALA A 123 -20.32 37.83 -20.72
N ALA A 124 -20.04 37.64 -22.00
CA ALA A 124 -20.15 38.70 -23.01
C ALA A 124 -21.62 39.13 -23.21
N GLN A 125 -22.55 38.17 -23.30
CA GLN A 125 -23.99 38.45 -23.41
C GLN A 125 -24.53 39.25 -22.21
N VAL A 126 -24.10 38.93 -20.99
CA VAL A 126 -24.45 39.70 -19.79
C VAL A 126 -23.96 41.14 -19.92
N LYS A 127 -22.69 41.36 -20.32
CA LYS A 127 -22.15 42.71 -20.52
C LYS A 127 -22.88 43.51 -21.59
N GLU A 128 -23.26 42.87 -22.70
CA GLU A 128 -24.05 43.50 -23.75
C GLU A 128 -25.44 43.92 -23.23
N ALA A 129 -26.09 43.06 -22.44
CA ALA A 129 -27.38 43.36 -21.82
C ALA A 129 -27.28 44.48 -20.77
N GLU A 130 -26.22 44.51 -19.97
CA GLU A 130 -25.94 45.59 -19.00
C GLU A 130 -25.75 46.94 -19.70
N ALA A 131 -24.98 46.96 -20.81
CA ALA A 131 -24.78 48.17 -21.60
C ALA A 131 -26.08 48.68 -22.21
N ALA A 132 -26.91 47.77 -22.75
CA ALA A 132 -28.21 48.11 -23.30
C ALA A 132 -29.18 48.65 -22.24
N LEU A 133 -29.18 48.09 -21.02
CA LEU A 133 -29.95 48.61 -19.90
C LEU A 133 -29.49 50.00 -19.50
N THR A 134 -28.18 50.21 -19.35
CA THR A 134 -27.60 51.52 -19.00
C THR A 134 -28.02 52.60 -20.00
N GLN A 135 -27.98 52.29 -21.30
CA GLN A 135 -28.46 53.20 -22.34
C GLN A 135 -29.95 53.51 -22.19
N ALA A 136 -30.78 52.48 -21.98
CA ALA A 136 -32.22 52.65 -21.82
C ALA A 136 -32.60 53.43 -20.54
N GLU A 137 -31.82 53.31 -19.47
CA GLU A 137 -31.96 54.09 -18.24
C GLU A 137 -31.65 55.58 -18.47
N LEU A 138 -30.55 55.89 -19.18
CA LEU A 138 -30.22 57.26 -19.55
C LEU A 138 -31.28 57.90 -20.44
N ASP A 139 -31.78 57.15 -21.42
CA ASP A 139 -32.86 57.61 -22.30
C ASP A 139 -34.18 57.78 -21.52
N GLY A 140 -34.47 56.89 -20.57
CA GLY A 140 -35.62 57.02 -19.67
C GLY A 140 -35.53 58.24 -18.74
N ALA A 141 -34.35 58.52 -18.19
CA ALA A 141 -34.10 59.69 -17.35
C ALA A 141 -34.23 60.99 -18.16
N ARG A 142 -33.67 61.02 -19.38
CA ARG A 142 -33.87 62.13 -20.32
C ARG A 142 -35.36 62.29 -20.65
N ALA A 143 -36.05 61.16 -20.83
CA ALA A 143 -37.47 61.19 -21.16
C ALA A 143 -38.30 61.82 -20.03
N GLN A 144 -38.00 61.45 -18.78
CA GLN A 144 -38.64 62.00 -17.59
C GLN A 144 -38.44 63.51 -17.45
N ALA A 145 -37.22 64.01 -17.69
CA ALA A 145 -36.92 65.43 -17.62
C ALA A 145 -37.71 66.24 -18.66
N LEU A 146 -37.74 65.77 -19.91
CA LEU A 146 -38.46 66.42 -21.01
C LEU A 146 -39.98 66.32 -20.87
N PHE A 147 -40.52 65.25 -20.29
CA PHE A 147 -41.94 65.16 -19.95
C PHE A 147 -42.33 66.16 -18.84
N GLY A 148 -41.48 66.31 -17.82
CA GLY A 148 -41.65 67.30 -16.76
C GLY A 148 -41.64 68.74 -17.26
N SER A 149 -40.86 69.03 -18.32
CA SER A 149 -40.86 70.33 -19.00
C SER A 149 -41.94 70.46 -20.09
N GLN A 150 -42.91 69.54 -20.17
CA GLN A 150 -43.96 69.50 -21.19
C GLN A 150 -43.44 69.50 -22.65
N ALA A 151 -42.20 69.04 -22.85
CA ALA A 151 -41.54 68.99 -24.15
C ALA A 151 -41.68 67.63 -24.87
N MET A 152 -42.47 66.70 -24.33
CA MET A 152 -42.88 65.47 -25.00
C MET A 152 -44.30 65.05 -24.62
N THR A 153 -44.83 64.10 -25.39
CA THR A 153 -46.12 63.48 -25.12
C THR A 153 -46.01 62.34 -24.10
N LYS A 154 -47.13 62.03 -23.43
CA LYS A 154 -47.22 60.89 -22.52
C LYS A 154 -46.90 59.56 -23.22
N ALA A 155 -47.34 59.39 -24.47
CA ALA A 155 -47.09 58.17 -25.24
C ALA A 155 -45.59 57.93 -25.50
N GLU A 156 -44.82 58.99 -25.76
CA GLU A 156 -43.36 58.91 -25.93
C GLU A 156 -42.65 58.55 -24.62
N PHE A 157 -43.10 59.13 -23.51
CA PHE A 157 -42.60 58.81 -22.16
C PHE A 157 -42.87 57.34 -21.80
N ASP A 158 -44.11 56.89 -21.93
CA ASP A 158 -44.50 55.50 -21.65
C ASP A 158 -43.72 54.51 -22.53
N GLY A 159 -43.45 54.88 -23.79
CA GLY A 159 -42.59 54.11 -24.68
C GLY A 159 -41.13 54.01 -24.22
N ALA A 160 -40.57 55.07 -23.63
CA ALA A 160 -39.22 55.04 -23.06
C ALA A 160 -39.14 54.16 -21.81
N VAL A 161 -40.15 54.22 -20.93
CA VAL A 161 -40.26 53.36 -19.75
C VAL A 161 -40.35 51.88 -20.17
N ALA A 162 -41.21 51.56 -21.14
CA ALA A 162 -41.35 50.20 -21.65
C ALA A 162 -40.03 49.66 -22.24
N ARG A 163 -39.25 50.49 -22.94
CA ARG A 163 -37.92 50.09 -23.46
C ARG A 163 -36.93 49.78 -22.34
N ARG A 164 -36.89 50.60 -21.28
CA ARG A 164 -36.05 50.34 -20.10
C ARG A 164 -36.45 49.04 -19.42
N ASP A 165 -37.74 48.82 -19.19
CA ASP A 165 -38.23 47.62 -18.51
C ASP A 165 -37.96 46.36 -19.35
N ALA A 166 -38.08 46.45 -20.68
CA ALA A 166 -37.68 45.38 -21.58
C ALA A 166 -36.17 45.11 -21.56
N ALA A 167 -35.33 46.15 -21.49
CA ALA A 167 -33.88 45.99 -21.38
C ALA A 167 -33.49 45.34 -20.03
N ARG A 168 -34.20 45.68 -18.95
CA ARG A 168 -34.01 45.05 -17.64
C ARG A 168 -34.36 43.57 -17.67
N ALA A 169 -35.50 43.22 -18.27
CA ALA A 169 -35.88 41.81 -18.43
C ALA A 169 -34.88 41.02 -19.27
N ARG A 170 -34.24 41.64 -20.28
CA ARG A 170 -33.17 41.00 -21.07
C ARG A 170 -31.91 40.72 -20.25
N LEU A 171 -31.53 41.64 -19.34
CA LEU A 171 -30.41 41.40 -18.43
C LEU A 171 -30.72 40.28 -17.45
N GLU A 172 -31.92 40.28 -16.87
CA GLU A 172 -32.36 39.21 -15.97
C GLU A 172 -32.38 37.85 -16.69
N ALA A 173 -32.82 37.81 -17.95
CA ALA A 173 -32.78 36.60 -18.77
C ALA A 173 -31.35 36.14 -19.14
N ALA A 174 -30.38 37.06 -19.24
CA ALA A 174 -28.98 36.72 -19.50
C ALA A 174 -28.25 36.20 -18.25
N LEU A 175 -28.77 36.50 -17.05
CA LEU A 175 -28.23 36.05 -15.76
C LEU A 175 -28.83 34.73 -15.26
N ALA A 176 -29.98 34.33 -15.83
CA ALA A 176 -30.69 33.09 -15.49
C ALA A 176 -30.04 31.86 -16.12
#